data_AF-A0A9P4VRD9-F1
#
_entry.id   AF-A0A9P4VRD9-F1
#
_cell.length_a   1.000
_cell.length_b   1.000
_cell.length_c   1.000
_cell.angle_alpha   90.00
_cell.angle_beta   90.00
_cell.angle_gamma   90.00
#
_symmetry.space_group_name_H-M   'P 1'
#
loop_
_entity.id
_entity.type
_entity.pdbx_description
1 polymer ?
#
loop_
_entity_poly.entity_id
_entity_poly.type
_entity_poly.pdbx_seq_one_letter_code
_entity_poly.pdbx_strand_id
1 'polypeptide(L)'
;MRELLNFIYDNEEAFRSKYRLDSLYSDFSVYRTTNPDGYQANISAWKRAITKASSAGLIPSKGGVMNDLFVIGTGEELARALETTNLGRPLALGAVIQDAVAKKEMIPLNDFLSTKTSIYHDGWSISPFSVIVWSLRQLGVLGDASNTNNKLAAGTLVVVANLEEVTREIITTVFAKTSYPDLLFTPRTFASEFSHIFAHPLSQTDLSILLTYLSRDRHLVSHNKHTIKFASPHSDDPPTPITESDTSIANLRALIQDLSAQIPRLISTVEKHDRTAREAVVRRDTTTARAALRSKKLVDATLSQRIATLHQLEEVFARIEAAASNVLAELNRKVGGVEGAEDVAEKLREQMETGGEERESGERKEGEARSGEDEGKVGGVGEEGAGGQRGRGEGEIASRVEGEDEREGGACY
;
A
#
# COMPACT_ATOMS: atom_id res chain seq x y z
N MET A 1 0.17 18.21 29.75
CA MET A 1 -1.04 17.98 28.93
C MET A 1 -0.64 17.01 27.83
N ARG A 2 -1.46 15.99 27.52
CA ARG A 2 -1.09 14.94 26.56
C ARG A 2 -0.99 15.55 25.16
N GLU A 3 0.00 15.11 24.37
CA GLU A 3 0.31 15.63 23.03
C GLU A 3 -0.92 15.69 22.11
N LEU A 4 -1.73 14.63 22.10
CA LEU A 4 -2.99 14.57 21.37
C LEU A 4 -3.97 15.71 21.69
N LEU A 5 -4.15 16.04 22.99
CA LEU A 5 -5.10 17.07 23.41
C LEU A 5 -4.61 18.47 23.01
N ASN A 6 -3.31 18.73 23.16
CA ASN A 6 -2.71 19.99 22.69
C ASN A 6 -2.95 20.16 21.19
N PHE A 7 -2.67 19.11 20.41
CA PHE A 7 -2.88 19.13 18.97
C PHE A 7 -4.34 19.44 18.62
N ILE A 8 -5.32 18.81 19.28
CA ILE A 8 -6.75 19.07 19.02
C ILE A 8 -7.10 20.53 19.35
N TYR A 9 -6.63 21.08 20.47
CA TYR A 9 -6.87 22.48 20.84
C TYR A 9 -6.26 23.46 19.86
N ASP A 10 -5.08 23.14 19.34
CA ASP A 10 -4.36 24.00 18.41
C ASP A 10 -4.95 23.94 16.99
N ASN A 11 -5.56 22.80 16.58
CA ASN A 11 -5.99 22.58 15.20
C ASN A 11 -7.51 22.61 14.96
N GLU A 12 -8.33 22.60 16.03
CA GLU A 12 -9.80 22.65 15.92
C GLU A 12 -10.40 23.79 16.74
N GLU A 13 -10.93 24.79 16.05
CA GLU A 13 -11.53 25.98 16.67
C GLU A 13 -12.65 25.65 17.67
N ALA A 14 -13.42 24.60 17.39
CA ALA A 14 -14.50 24.14 18.24
C ALA A 14 -14.04 23.76 19.66
N PHE A 15 -12.76 23.41 19.84
CA PHE A 15 -12.19 23.00 21.12
C PHE A 15 -11.47 24.14 21.87
N ARG A 16 -11.38 25.34 21.30
CA ARG A 16 -10.69 26.49 21.91
C ARG A 16 -11.54 27.25 22.92
N SER A 17 -12.86 27.29 22.72
CA SER A 17 -13.79 27.98 23.62
C SER A 17 -14.26 27.08 24.75
N LYS A 18 -14.16 27.55 26.00
CA LYS A 18 -14.59 26.81 27.19
C LYS A 18 -16.03 26.29 27.09
N TYR A 19 -16.97 27.15 26.66
CA TYR A 19 -18.39 26.78 26.56
C TYR A 19 -18.63 25.69 25.50
N ARG A 20 -17.91 25.74 24.37
CA ARG A 20 -17.97 24.67 23.37
C ARG A 20 -17.32 23.39 23.87
N LEU A 21 -16.23 23.49 24.60
CA LEU A 21 -15.53 22.35 25.17
C LEU A 21 -16.41 21.59 26.19
N ASP A 22 -17.11 22.32 27.08
CA ASP A 22 -18.07 21.72 28.01
C ASP A 22 -19.16 20.94 27.25
N SER A 23 -19.70 21.53 26.16
CA SER A 23 -20.68 20.87 25.29
C SER A 23 -20.10 19.63 24.58
N LEU A 24 -18.87 19.69 24.09
CA LEU A 24 -18.20 18.59 23.40
C LEU A 24 -17.89 17.41 24.33
N TYR A 25 -17.59 17.66 25.60
CA TYR A 25 -17.30 16.61 26.58
C TYR A 25 -18.57 16.06 27.25
N SER A 26 -19.68 16.80 27.24
CA SER A 26 -20.97 16.34 27.76
C SER A 26 -21.55 15.14 27.00
N ASP A 27 -22.54 14.48 27.60
CA ASP A 27 -23.35 13.48 26.88
C ASP A 27 -24.38 14.19 26.00
N PHE A 28 -23.91 14.71 24.86
CA PHE A 28 -24.77 15.39 23.91
C PHE A 28 -25.64 14.43 23.09
N SER A 29 -25.51 13.11 23.28
CA SER A 29 -26.28 12.10 22.53
C SER A 29 -27.78 12.21 22.80
N VAL A 30 -28.15 12.64 24.02
CA VAL A 30 -29.54 12.89 24.44
C VAL A 30 -30.22 14.02 23.66
N TYR A 31 -29.44 14.90 23.02
CA TYR A 31 -29.95 16.02 22.23
C TYR A 31 -30.24 15.67 20.78
N ARG A 32 -30.06 14.42 20.37
CA ARG A 32 -30.27 13.99 18.97
C ARG A 32 -31.65 14.37 18.41
N THR A 33 -32.69 14.35 19.24
CA THR A 33 -34.06 14.69 18.85
C THR A 33 -34.46 16.11 19.25
N THR A 34 -33.97 16.61 20.39
CA THR A 34 -34.39 17.90 20.96
C THR A 34 -33.58 19.09 20.43
N ASN A 35 -32.35 18.87 20.00
CA ASN A 35 -31.49 19.86 19.33
C ASN A 35 -30.59 19.15 18.30
N PRO A 36 -31.15 18.75 17.15
CA PRO A 36 -30.42 18.00 16.12
C PRO A 36 -29.23 18.78 15.57
N ASP A 37 -29.34 20.10 15.42
CA ASP A 37 -28.27 20.96 14.90
C ASP A 37 -27.06 20.98 15.85
N GLY A 38 -27.30 21.17 17.15
CA GLY A 38 -26.26 21.11 18.17
C GLY A 38 -25.61 19.73 18.27
N TYR A 39 -26.41 18.67 18.19
CA TYR A 39 -25.92 17.29 18.13
C TYR A 39 -24.99 17.10 16.91
N GLN A 40 -25.43 17.45 15.69
CA GLN A 40 -24.62 17.29 14.48
C GLN A 40 -23.36 18.16 14.52
N ALA A 41 -23.44 19.39 15.02
CA ALA A 41 -22.27 20.25 15.17
C ALA A 41 -21.19 19.63 16.08
N ASN A 42 -21.60 18.97 17.17
CA ASN A 42 -20.68 18.25 18.07
C ASN A 42 -20.10 16.99 17.42
N ILE A 43 -20.95 16.20 16.74
CA ILE A 43 -20.51 15.02 15.99
C ILE A 43 -19.45 15.42 14.95
N SER A 44 -19.72 16.43 14.13
CA SER A 44 -18.79 16.89 13.09
C SER A 44 -17.48 17.43 13.68
N ALA A 45 -17.53 18.17 14.80
CA ALA A 45 -16.33 18.66 15.46
C ALA A 45 -15.43 17.52 15.95
N TRP A 46 -16.00 16.51 16.61
CA TRP A 46 -15.23 15.35 17.05
C TRP A 46 -14.68 14.52 15.89
N LYS A 47 -15.47 14.30 14.83
CA LYS A 47 -15.00 13.60 13.63
C LYS A 47 -13.78 14.28 13.03
N ARG A 48 -13.84 15.60 12.81
CA ARG A 48 -12.70 16.36 12.28
C ARG A 48 -11.47 16.27 13.18
N ALA A 49 -11.65 16.43 14.49
CA ALA A 49 -10.56 16.33 15.47
C ALA A 49 -9.86 14.96 15.40
N ILE A 50 -10.65 13.87 15.39
CA ILE A 50 -10.12 12.50 15.33
C ILE A 50 -9.43 12.23 13.99
N THR A 51 -10.03 12.64 12.88
CA THR A 51 -9.46 12.48 11.53
C THR A 51 -8.10 13.17 11.40
N LYS A 52 -7.99 14.45 11.81
CA LYS A 52 -6.72 15.19 11.78
C LYS A 52 -5.68 14.64 12.75
N ALA A 53 -6.10 14.26 13.95
CA ALA A 53 -5.17 13.65 14.91
C ALA A 53 -4.65 12.30 14.41
N SER A 54 -5.47 11.53 13.70
CA SER A 54 -5.07 10.27 13.05
C SER A 54 -4.06 10.53 11.95
N SER A 55 -4.28 11.51 11.05
CA SER A 55 -3.33 11.81 9.96
C SER A 55 -1.99 12.34 10.47
N ALA A 56 -1.98 12.95 11.67
CA ALA A 56 -0.77 13.36 12.37
C ALA A 56 -0.09 12.23 13.17
N GLY A 57 -0.64 11.01 13.20
CA GLY A 57 -0.08 9.89 13.96
C GLY A 57 -0.17 10.06 15.49
N LEU A 58 -1.18 10.79 15.98
CA LEU A 58 -1.33 11.11 17.41
C LEU A 58 -2.40 10.27 18.14
N ILE A 59 -3.20 9.49 17.39
CA ILE A 59 -4.17 8.57 17.97
C ILE A 59 -3.45 7.29 18.39
N PRO A 60 -3.51 6.87 19.67
CA PRO A 60 -2.83 5.66 20.12
C PRO A 60 -3.27 4.43 19.33
N SER A 61 -2.30 3.67 18.82
CA SER A 61 -2.51 2.35 18.23
C SER A 61 -1.86 1.25 19.07
N LYS A 62 -2.42 0.04 19.01
CA LYS A 62 -1.95 -1.09 19.81
C LYS A 62 -0.67 -1.67 19.22
N GLY A 63 0.44 -1.56 19.95
CA GLY A 63 1.63 -2.41 19.76
C GLY A 63 2.63 -1.94 18.69
N GLY A 64 2.53 -0.69 18.22
CA GLY A 64 3.52 -0.07 17.33
C GLY A 64 4.51 0.83 18.07
N VAL A 65 5.69 1.03 17.49
CA VAL A 65 6.63 2.11 17.91
C VAL A 65 6.09 3.48 17.48
N MET A 66 5.32 3.50 16.39
CA MET A 66 4.60 4.66 15.87
C MET A 66 3.12 4.30 15.72
N ASN A 67 2.26 5.31 15.80
CA ASN A 67 0.83 5.12 15.60
C ASN A 67 0.51 4.93 14.11
N ASP A 68 -0.66 4.37 13.79
CA ASP A 68 -1.11 4.27 12.41
C ASP A 68 -1.73 5.61 11.95
N LEU A 69 -1.61 5.93 10.66
CA LEU A 69 -2.11 7.18 10.07
C LEU A 69 -3.54 7.06 9.54
N PHE A 70 -3.87 5.88 8.99
CA PHE A 70 -5.17 5.61 8.37
C PHE A 70 -6.10 4.81 9.27
N VAL A 71 -5.64 4.43 10.46
CA VAL A 71 -6.35 3.53 11.36
C VAL A 71 -6.43 4.12 12.75
N ILE A 72 -7.62 4.06 13.35
CA ILE A 72 -7.83 4.40 14.75
C ILE A 72 -8.25 3.17 15.56
N GLY A 73 -7.65 3.02 16.73
CA GLY A 73 -8.14 2.13 17.77
C GLY A 73 -9.24 2.81 18.57
N THR A 74 -10.42 2.21 18.62
CA THR A 74 -11.52 2.62 19.52
C THR A 74 -11.47 1.82 20.81
N GLY A 75 -12.07 2.36 21.87
CA GLY A 75 -12.16 1.74 23.18
C GLY A 75 -11.56 2.58 24.30
N GLU A 76 -11.20 1.89 25.39
CA GLU A 76 -10.66 2.51 26.61
C GLU A 76 -9.39 3.34 26.36
N GLU A 77 -8.54 2.91 25.44
CA GLU A 77 -7.27 3.59 25.14
C GLU A 77 -7.50 4.99 24.54
N LEU A 78 -8.38 5.08 23.53
CA LEU A 78 -8.78 6.35 22.94
C LEU A 78 -9.55 7.24 23.93
N ALA A 79 -10.51 6.67 24.66
CA ALA A 79 -11.28 7.40 25.66
C ALA A 79 -10.39 7.99 26.76
N ARG A 80 -9.39 7.21 27.21
CA ARG A 80 -8.39 7.67 28.15
C ARG A 80 -7.49 8.72 27.54
N ALA A 81 -7.01 8.56 26.31
CA ALA A 81 -6.13 9.53 25.65
C ALA A 81 -6.78 10.92 25.52
N LEU A 82 -8.09 10.95 25.30
CA LEU A 82 -8.92 12.16 25.22
C LEU A 82 -9.42 12.68 26.58
N GLU A 83 -9.04 12.06 27.69
CA GLU A 83 -9.45 12.48 29.03
C GLU A 83 -8.74 13.77 29.47
N THR A 84 -9.51 14.73 29.97
CA THR A 84 -9.01 15.99 30.55
C THR A 84 -9.17 16.00 32.06
N THR A 85 -8.32 16.74 32.76
CA THR A 85 -8.37 16.84 34.23
C THR A 85 -9.66 17.47 34.74
N ASN A 86 -10.25 18.42 33.99
CA ASN A 86 -11.38 19.21 34.44
C ASN A 86 -12.74 18.68 33.95
N LEU A 87 -12.80 18.10 32.74
CA LEU A 87 -14.04 17.65 32.12
C LEU A 87 -14.15 16.12 32.08
N GLY A 88 -13.10 15.42 32.49
CA GLY A 88 -13.03 13.97 32.38
C GLY A 88 -13.01 13.52 30.92
N ARG A 89 -13.72 12.44 30.63
CA ARG A 89 -13.76 11.79 29.31
C ARG A 89 -14.91 12.31 28.47
N PRO A 90 -14.77 12.34 27.13
CA PRO A 90 -15.88 12.66 26.25
C PRO A 90 -16.97 11.58 26.33
N LEU A 91 -18.16 11.94 26.85
CA LEU A 91 -19.23 10.98 27.14
C LEU A 91 -19.93 10.47 25.87
N ALA A 92 -20.09 11.33 24.86
CA ALA A 92 -20.80 10.99 23.62
C ALA A 92 -19.88 10.43 22.50
N LEU A 93 -18.63 10.05 22.79
CA LEU A 93 -17.69 9.55 21.79
C LEU A 93 -18.20 8.30 21.05
N GLY A 94 -18.99 7.45 21.72
CA GLY A 94 -19.65 6.32 21.08
C GLY A 94 -20.61 6.74 19.96
N ALA A 95 -21.39 7.81 20.17
CA ALA A 95 -22.31 8.33 19.16
C ALA A 95 -21.56 8.93 17.95
N VAL A 96 -20.41 9.56 18.18
CA VAL A 96 -19.52 10.07 17.12
C VAL A 96 -19.05 8.94 16.22
N ILE A 97 -18.49 7.87 16.80
CA ILE A 97 -17.98 6.72 16.04
C ILE A 97 -19.12 5.99 15.34
N GLN A 98 -20.27 5.81 16.00
CA GLN A 98 -21.43 5.19 15.39
C GLN A 98 -21.92 5.98 14.16
N ASP A 99 -21.99 7.31 14.25
CA ASP A 99 -22.36 8.16 13.12
C ASP A 99 -21.31 8.11 12.00
N ALA A 100 -20.02 8.00 12.33
CA ALA A 100 -18.95 7.84 11.33
C ALA A 100 -19.06 6.52 10.57
N VAL A 101 -19.31 5.41 11.29
CA VAL A 101 -19.47 4.07 10.70
C VAL A 101 -20.75 4.00 9.88
N ALA A 102 -21.87 4.53 10.38
CA ALA A 102 -23.14 4.55 9.66
C ALA A 102 -23.05 5.32 8.34
N LYS A 103 -22.25 6.40 8.29
CA LYS A 103 -22.00 7.21 7.09
C LYS A 103 -20.84 6.69 6.24
N LYS A 104 -20.23 5.54 6.58
CA LYS A 104 -19.06 4.95 5.89
C LYS A 104 -17.82 5.85 5.86
N GLU A 105 -17.75 6.86 6.73
CA GLU A 105 -16.58 7.73 6.88
C GLU A 105 -15.46 7.00 7.65
N MET A 106 -15.85 6.04 8.50
CA MET A 106 -14.96 5.13 9.20
C MET A 106 -15.42 3.69 8.98
N ILE A 107 -14.51 2.80 8.59
CA ILE A 107 -14.86 1.43 8.18
C ILE A 107 -14.12 0.43 9.06
N PRO A 108 -14.76 -0.61 9.61
CA PRO A 108 -14.05 -1.66 10.32
C PRO A 108 -12.91 -2.26 9.49
N LEU A 109 -11.70 -2.34 10.06
CA LEU A 109 -10.49 -2.73 9.32
C LEU A 109 -10.63 -4.06 8.58
N ASN A 110 -11.22 -5.07 9.24
CA ASN A 110 -11.43 -6.37 8.62
C ASN A 110 -12.41 -6.31 7.45
N ASP A 111 -13.48 -5.52 7.58
CA ASP A 111 -14.46 -5.33 6.49
C ASP A 111 -13.80 -4.58 5.33
N PHE A 112 -12.98 -3.57 5.63
CA PHE A 112 -12.21 -2.82 4.63
C PHE A 112 -11.25 -3.72 3.86
N LEU A 113 -10.46 -4.56 4.53
CA LEU A 113 -9.44 -5.38 3.85
C LEU A 113 -10.02 -6.64 3.16
N SER A 114 -11.12 -7.19 3.68
CA SER A 114 -11.71 -8.42 3.12
C SER A 114 -12.63 -8.19 1.93
N THR A 115 -13.15 -6.97 1.77
CA THR A 115 -14.11 -6.67 0.69
C THR A 115 -13.40 -6.55 -0.67
N LYS A 116 -13.92 -7.26 -1.67
CA LYS A 116 -13.37 -7.29 -3.04
C LYS A 116 -13.84 -6.14 -3.93
N THR A 117 -14.96 -5.49 -3.59
CA THR A 117 -15.55 -4.40 -4.38
C THR A 117 -15.23 -3.05 -3.76
N SER A 118 -15.32 -1.98 -4.55
CA SER A 118 -15.09 -0.64 -4.03
C SER A 118 -16.09 -0.25 -2.92
N ILE A 119 -15.62 0.53 -1.96
CA ILE A 119 -16.42 1.16 -0.90
C ILE A 119 -17.42 2.20 -1.43
N TYR A 120 -17.26 2.64 -2.67
CA TYR A 120 -18.15 3.60 -3.33
C TYR A 120 -19.20 2.93 -4.23
N HIS A 121 -19.14 1.61 -4.42
CA HIS A 121 -20.08 0.90 -5.28
C HIS A 121 -21.48 0.83 -4.65
N ASP A 122 -22.52 1.04 -5.45
CA ASP A 122 -23.91 0.89 -5.02
C ASP A 122 -24.19 -0.56 -4.59
N GLY A 123 -24.67 -0.75 -3.36
CA GLY A 123 -24.84 -2.08 -2.75
C GLY A 123 -23.64 -2.57 -1.94
N TRP A 124 -22.53 -1.83 -1.88
CA TRP A 124 -21.54 -2.06 -0.83
C TRP A 124 -22.19 -1.79 0.53
N SER A 125 -22.21 -2.79 1.39
CA SER A 125 -22.65 -2.66 2.78
C SER A 125 -21.53 -3.11 3.70
N ILE A 126 -21.28 -2.33 4.74
CA ILE A 126 -20.50 -2.80 5.88
C ILE A 126 -21.27 -3.99 6.45
N SER A 127 -20.57 -5.09 6.77
CA SER A 127 -21.20 -6.29 7.31
C SER A 127 -22.22 -5.89 8.39
N PRO A 128 -23.53 -6.13 8.17
CA PRO A 128 -24.55 -5.74 9.13
C PRO A 128 -24.27 -6.36 10.50
N PHE A 129 -23.71 -7.58 10.51
CA PHE A 129 -23.33 -8.26 11.72
C PHE A 129 -22.18 -7.57 12.48
N SER A 130 -21.16 -7.04 11.78
CA SER A 130 -20.06 -6.30 12.41
C SER A 130 -20.55 -5.00 13.07
N VAL A 131 -21.43 -4.25 12.38
CA VAL A 131 -22.01 -3.01 12.91
C VAL A 131 -23.00 -3.29 14.04
N ILE A 132 -23.82 -4.34 13.92
CA ILE A 132 -24.77 -4.78 14.95
C ILE A 132 -24.02 -5.27 16.19
N VAL A 133 -22.98 -6.11 16.06
CA VAL A 133 -22.19 -6.58 17.21
C VAL A 133 -21.46 -5.42 17.90
N TRP A 134 -20.85 -4.50 17.14
CA TRP A 134 -20.19 -3.34 17.73
C TRP A 134 -21.19 -2.40 18.41
N SER A 135 -22.34 -2.12 17.78
CA SER A 135 -23.39 -1.27 18.36
C SER A 135 -24.09 -1.92 19.56
N LEU A 136 -24.33 -3.22 19.55
CA LEU A 136 -24.85 -3.97 20.70
C LEU A 136 -23.85 -4.02 21.85
N ARG A 137 -22.53 -4.06 21.56
CA ARG A 137 -21.47 -3.89 22.57
C ARG A 137 -21.49 -2.48 23.16
N GLN A 138 -21.64 -1.45 22.32
CA GLN A 138 -21.75 -0.06 22.76
C GLN A 138 -22.99 0.19 23.65
N LEU A 139 -24.11 -0.48 23.34
CA LEU A 139 -25.36 -0.40 24.09
C LEU A 139 -25.39 -1.34 25.32
N GLY A 140 -24.32 -2.09 25.60
CA GLY A 140 -24.23 -2.98 26.77
C GLY A 140 -25.08 -4.26 26.69
N VAL A 141 -25.69 -4.55 25.54
CA VAL A 141 -26.64 -5.66 25.36
C VAL A 141 -25.95 -7.04 25.30
N LEU A 142 -24.69 -7.08 24.85
CA LEU A 142 -23.92 -8.34 24.71
C LEU A 142 -23.07 -8.73 25.96
N GLY A 143 -23.35 -8.15 27.14
CA GLY A 143 -22.92 -8.74 28.42
C GLY A 143 -21.51 -8.38 28.94
N ASP A 144 -21.20 -7.09 29.06
CA ASP A 144 -20.21 -6.59 30.05
C ASP A 144 -20.92 -5.70 31.11
N ALA A 145 -22.14 -6.10 31.49
CA ALA A 145 -23.13 -5.30 32.20
C ALA A 145 -22.82 -5.00 33.69
N SER A 146 -21.56 -5.12 34.13
CA SER A 146 -21.17 -4.73 35.50
C SER A 146 -20.54 -3.32 35.60
N ASN A 147 -20.38 -2.58 34.49
CA ASN A 147 -19.78 -1.23 34.51
C ASN A 147 -20.09 -0.34 33.28
N THR A 148 -21.32 -0.38 32.73
CA THR A 148 -21.65 0.10 31.37
C THR A 148 -22.47 1.39 31.28
N ASN A 149 -22.11 2.45 32.00
CA ASN A 149 -22.72 3.76 31.73
C ASN A 149 -21.87 4.67 30.82
N ASN A 150 -20.65 4.27 30.41
CA ASN A 150 -19.82 5.15 29.57
C ASN A 150 -18.62 4.49 28.84
N LYS A 151 -18.62 3.17 28.62
CA LYS A 151 -17.48 2.50 27.99
C LYS A 151 -17.60 2.56 26.46
N LEU A 152 -16.59 3.10 25.80
CA LEU A 152 -16.46 3.05 24.35
C LEU A 152 -16.15 1.61 23.91
N ALA A 153 -16.90 1.08 22.96
CA ALA A 153 -16.68 -0.25 22.39
C ALA A 153 -15.34 -0.32 21.66
N ALA A 154 -14.58 -1.39 21.91
CA ALA A 154 -13.28 -1.60 21.29
C ALA A 154 -13.40 -2.13 19.85
N GLY A 155 -12.59 -1.59 18.96
CA GLY A 155 -12.56 -1.94 17.54
C GLY A 155 -11.53 -1.12 16.77
N THR A 156 -11.19 -1.55 15.56
CA THR A 156 -10.18 -0.90 14.72
C THR A 156 -10.84 -0.39 13.44
N LEU A 157 -10.74 0.91 13.18
CA LEU A 157 -11.47 1.56 12.09
C LEU A 157 -10.51 2.29 11.15
N VAL A 158 -10.73 2.13 9.86
CA VAL A 158 -10.05 2.86 8.78
C VAL A 158 -10.72 4.22 8.61
N VAL A 159 -9.94 5.30 8.58
CA VAL A 159 -10.41 6.67 8.38
C VAL A 159 -10.34 7.02 6.89
N VAL A 160 -11.49 6.99 6.21
CA VAL A 160 -11.54 7.10 4.73
C VAL A 160 -11.06 8.47 4.24
N ALA A 161 -11.41 9.54 4.94
CA ALA A 161 -11.01 10.89 4.57
C ALA A 161 -9.48 11.07 4.47
N ASN A 162 -8.71 10.43 5.36
CA ASN A 162 -7.25 10.48 5.33
C ASN A 162 -6.68 9.77 4.08
N LEU A 163 -7.31 8.67 3.66
CA LEU A 163 -6.93 7.97 2.43
C LEU A 163 -7.22 8.82 1.19
N GLU A 164 -8.39 9.46 1.14
CA GLU A 164 -8.78 10.35 0.04
C GLU A 164 -7.81 11.54 -0.10
N GLU A 165 -7.42 12.13 1.02
CA GLU A 165 -6.49 13.27 1.08
C GLU A 165 -5.10 12.88 0.59
N VAL A 166 -4.50 11.83 1.17
CA VAL A 166 -3.20 11.31 0.75
C VAL A 166 -3.19 10.90 -0.72
N THR A 167 -4.26 10.24 -1.16
CA THR A 167 -4.37 9.77 -2.55
C THR A 167 -4.33 10.94 -3.53
N ARG A 168 -4.92 12.09 -3.19
CA ARG A 168 -4.88 13.30 -4.03
C ARG A 168 -3.46 13.81 -4.24
N GLU A 169 -2.65 13.80 -3.19
CA GLU A 169 -1.24 14.22 -3.25
C GLU A 169 -0.38 13.22 -4.04
N ILE A 170 -0.60 11.91 -3.83
CA ILE A 170 0.06 10.85 -4.61
C ILE A 170 -0.26 11.00 -6.09
N ILE A 171 -1.54 11.18 -6.42
CA ILE A 171 -2.02 11.38 -7.79
C ILE A 171 -1.32 12.58 -8.43
N THR A 172 -1.22 13.71 -7.74
CA THR A 172 -0.55 14.92 -8.25
C THR A 172 0.91 14.66 -8.58
N THR A 173 1.61 13.94 -7.70
CA THR A 173 3.02 13.56 -7.91
C THR A 173 3.18 12.57 -9.07
N VAL A 174 2.25 11.62 -9.22
CA VAL A 174 2.31 10.60 -10.28
C VAL A 174 1.93 11.17 -11.65
N PHE A 175 0.95 12.08 -11.73
CA PHE A 175 0.57 12.74 -13.00
C PHE A 175 1.71 13.60 -13.58
N ALA A 176 2.64 14.07 -12.74
CA ALA A 176 3.82 14.78 -13.20
C ALA A 176 4.87 13.86 -13.88
N LYS A 177 4.73 12.53 -13.76
CA LYS A 177 5.67 11.55 -14.32
C LYS A 177 5.26 11.19 -15.74
N THR A 178 6.24 11.20 -16.65
CA THR A 178 6.03 10.92 -18.07
C THR A 178 6.65 9.59 -18.51
N SER A 179 7.64 9.08 -17.78
CA SER A 179 8.37 7.86 -18.12
C SER A 179 7.71 6.62 -17.52
N TYR A 180 7.64 5.52 -18.28
CA TYR A 180 7.06 4.25 -17.81
C TYR A 180 7.77 3.70 -16.54
N PRO A 181 9.11 3.63 -16.48
CA PRO A 181 9.82 3.23 -15.27
C PRO A 181 9.55 4.09 -14.04
N ASP A 182 9.13 5.34 -14.23
CA ASP A 182 8.82 6.24 -13.11
C ASP A 182 7.53 5.84 -12.37
N LEU A 183 6.66 5.07 -13.04
CA LEU A 183 5.39 4.55 -12.51
C LEU A 183 5.56 3.22 -11.76
N LEU A 184 6.77 2.67 -11.73
CA LEU A 184 7.11 1.40 -11.10
C LEU A 184 7.90 1.62 -9.81
N PHE A 185 7.41 1.02 -8.73
CA PHE A 185 8.00 1.14 -7.40
C PHE A 185 8.11 -0.21 -6.72
N THR A 186 9.12 -0.35 -5.87
CA THR A 186 9.09 -1.34 -4.78
C THR A 186 8.36 -0.72 -3.58
N PRO A 187 7.86 -1.50 -2.61
CA PRO A 187 7.29 -0.95 -1.38
C PRO A 187 8.19 0.07 -0.68
N ARG A 188 9.50 -0.18 -0.70
CA ARG A 188 10.49 0.70 -0.08
C ARG A 188 10.67 2.00 -0.86
N THR A 189 10.82 1.93 -2.19
CA THR A 189 10.99 3.15 -2.99
C THR A 189 9.71 3.97 -3.04
N PHE A 190 8.54 3.33 -3.01
CA PHE A 190 7.25 3.99 -2.79
C PHE A 190 7.23 4.76 -1.47
N ALA A 191 7.55 4.11 -0.35
CA ALA A 191 7.56 4.76 0.95
C ALA A 191 8.55 5.92 1.02
N SER A 192 9.70 5.80 0.35
CA SER A 192 10.69 6.87 0.26
C SER A 192 10.20 8.05 -0.58
N GLU A 193 9.66 7.80 -1.77
CA GLU A 193 9.17 8.82 -2.71
C GLU A 193 8.07 9.68 -2.06
N PHE A 194 7.10 9.02 -1.43
CA PHE A 194 5.92 9.67 -0.86
C PHE A 194 6.09 10.03 0.63
N SER A 195 7.29 9.89 1.19
CA SER A 195 7.55 10.13 2.61
C SER A 195 7.13 11.52 3.10
N HIS A 196 7.21 12.53 2.22
CA HIS A 196 6.84 13.92 2.51
C HIS A 196 5.33 14.15 2.69
N ILE A 197 4.49 13.22 2.22
CA ILE A 197 3.02 13.28 2.35
C ILE A 197 2.59 12.81 3.75
N PHE A 198 3.43 12.04 4.43
CA PHE A 198 3.10 11.39 5.70
C PHE A 198 3.75 12.11 6.89
N ALA A 199 3.07 12.12 8.03
CA ALA A 199 3.64 12.67 9.26
C ALA A 199 4.87 11.87 9.74
N HIS A 200 4.88 10.57 9.48
CA HIS A 200 5.99 9.65 9.74
C HIS A 200 5.93 8.46 8.77
N PRO A 201 6.97 7.59 8.72
CA PRO A 201 6.95 6.41 7.86
C PRO A 201 5.71 5.54 8.10
N LEU A 202 5.11 5.03 7.02
CA LEU A 202 3.92 4.18 7.09
C LEU A 202 4.22 2.85 7.79
N SER A 203 3.27 2.40 8.61
CA SER A 203 3.27 1.03 9.10
C SER A 203 2.93 0.05 7.98
N GLN A 204 3.18 -1.25 8.20
CA GLN A 204 2.79 -2.27 7.23
C GLN A 204 1.27 -2.32 7.04
N THR A 205 0.51 -2.03 8.10
CA THR A 205 -0.95 -1.94 8.07
C THR A 205 -1.38 -0.76 7.21
N ASP A 206 -0.83 0.43 7.45
CA ASP A 206 -1.13 1.62 6.66
C ASP A 206 -0.82 1.44 5.18
N LEU A 207 0.35 0.86 4.87
CA LEU A 207 0.73 0.57 3.49
C LEU A 207 -0.26 -0.40 2.82
N SER A 208 -0.69 -1.45 3.54
CA SER A 208 -1.65 -2.42 3.01
C SER A 208 -3.01 -1.80 2.74
N ILE A 209 -3.49 -0.92 3.63
CA ILE A 209 -4.75 -0.17 3.47
C ILE A 209 -4.65 0.78 2.29
N LEU A 210 -3.57 1.56 2.20
CA LEU A 210 -3.35 2.52 1.12
C LEU A 210 -3.30 1.83 -0.25
N LEU A 211 -2.54 0.73 -0.37
CA LEU A 211 -2.46 -0.02 -1.63
C LEU A 211 -3.79 -0.67 -2.01
N THR A 212 -4.54 -1.18 -1.01
CA THR A 212 -5.89 -1.70 -1.22
C THR A 212 -6.80 -0.61 -1.77
N TYR A 213 -6.79 0.58 -1.17
CA TYR A 213 -7.60 1.72 -1.60
C TYR A 213 -7.23 2.18 -3.02
N LEU A 214 -5.94 2.37 -3.30
CA LEU A 214 -5.45 2.80 -4.62
C LEU A 214 -5.80 1.82 -5.73
N SER A 215 -5.74 0.52 -5.45
CA SER A 215 -6.05 -0.55 -6.42
C SER A 215 -7.56 -0.77 -6.59
N ARG A 216 -8.26 -1.02 -5.48
CA ARG A 216 -9.67 -1.45 -5.50
C ARG A 216 -10.63 -0.28 -5.70
N ASP A 217 -10.40 0.83 -5.01
CA ASP A 217 -11.35 1.95 -4.95
C ASP A 217 -11.08 3.02 -5.99
N ARG A 218 -9.81 3.18 -6.37
CA ARG A 218 -9.38 4.21 -7.31
C ARG A 218 -8.91 3.67 -8.65
N HIS A 219 -8.64 2.36 -8.75
CA HIS A 219 -8.12 1.71 -9.96
C HIS A 219 -6.85 2.37 -10.50
N LEU A 220 -6.03 2.94 -9.61
CA LEU A 220 -4.80 3.65 -9.98
C LEU A 220 -3.57 2.76 -9.94
N VAL A 221 -3.63 1.64 -9.21
CA VAL A 221 -2.47 0.80 -8.93
C VAL A 221 -2.77 -0.67 -9.12
N SER A 222 -1.84 -1.38 -9.76
CA SER A 222 -1.70 -2.84 -9.66
C SER A 222 -0.54 -3.12 -8.70
N HIS A 223 -0.72 -3.99 -7.71
CA HIS A 223 0.34 -4.28 -6.73
C HIS A 223 0.43 -5.76 -6.36
N ASN A 224 1.64 -6.17 -6.00
CA ASN A 224 1.90 -7.44 -5.32
C ASN A 224 2.83 -7.18 -4.12
N LYS A 225 3.48 -8.21 -3.57
CA LYS A 225 4.39 -8.05 -2.41
C LYS A 225 5.68 -7.28 -2.72
N HIS A 226 6.09 -7.22 -3.98
CA HIS A 226 7.40 -6.72 -4.40
C HIS A 226 7.31 -5.46 -5.27
N THR A 227 6.20 -5.28 -5.98
CA THR A 227 6.06 -4.27 -7.02
C THR A 227 4.71 -3.56 -6.91
N ILE A 228 4.74 -2.25 -7.08
CA ILE A 228 3.61 -1.33 -7.13
C ILE A 228 3.71 -0.63 -8.50
N LYS A 229 2.68 -0.77 -9.32
CA LYS A 229 2.60 -0.23 -10.67
C LYS A 229 1.43 0.73 -10.77
N PHE A 230 1.71 1.99 -11.08
CA PHE A 230 0.67 2.98 -11.34
C PHE A 230 0.14 2.86 -12.78
N ALA A 231 -1.13 3.22 -12.95
CA ALA A 231 -1.73 3.46 -14.25
C ALA A 231 -0.97 4.60 -14.97
N SER A 232 -0.95 4.56 -16.30
CA SER A 232 -0.33 5.64 -17.05
C SER A 232 -1.18 6.91 -16.89
N PRO A 233 -0.56 8.06 -16.52
CA PRO A 233 -1.22 9.36 -16.48
C PRO A 233 -1.95 9.78 -17.77
N HIS A 234 -1.56 9.17 -18.89
CA HIS A 234 -2.02 9.51 -20.25
C HIS A 234 -3.04 8.52 -20.81
N SER A 235 -3.52 7.58 -19.99
CA SER A 235 -4.55 6.62 -20.36
C SER A 235 -5.62 6.55 -19.28
N ASP A 236 -6.89 6.49 -19.68
CA ASP A 236 -8.00 6.22 -18.75
C ASP A 236 -8.12 4.71 -18.39
N ASP A 237 -7.28 3.88 -19.01
CA ASP A 237 -7.26 2.44 -18.76
C ASP A 237 -6.71 2.10 -17.37
N PRO A 238 -7.28 1.09 -16.69
CA PRO A 238 -6.74 0.60 -15.43
C PRO A 238 -5.33 0.03 -15.62
N PRO A 239 -4.51 -0.03 -14.55
CA PRO A 239 -3.15 -0.53 -14.64
C PRO A 239 -3.16 -2.01 -15.03
N THR A 240 -2.34 -2.35 -16.02
CA THR A 240 -2.16 -3.74 -16.45
C THR A 240 -1.56 -4.61 -15.33
N PRO A 241 -1.75 -5.94 -15.38
CA PRO A 241 -1.10 -6.85 -14.43
C PRO A 241 0.42 -6.67 -14.41
N ILE A 242 1.02 -6.82 -13.22
CA ILE A 242 2.46 -6.71 -13.04
C ILE A 242 3.16 -7.86 -13.77
N THR A 243 4.16 -7.52 -14.58
CA THR A 243 5.04 -8.48 -15.25
C THR A 243 6.36 -8.68 -14.51
N GLU A 244 7.13 -9.71 -14.88
CA GLU A 244 8.49 -9.90 -14.38
C GLU A 244 9.43 -8.75 -14.79
N SER A 245 9.21 -8.18 -15.97
CA SER A 245 9.94 -7.00 -16.44
C SER A 245 9.70 -5.81 -15.53
N ASP A 246 8.44 -5.57 -15.12
CA ASP A 246 8.08 -4.49 -14.21
C ASP A 246 8.81 -4.60 -12.86
N THR A 247 8.86 -5.82 -12.33
CA THR A 247 9.56 -6.10 -11.07
C THR A 247 11.06 -5.89 -11.20
N SER A 248 11.65 -6.29 -12.34
CA SER A 248 13.07 -6.09 -12.62
C SER A 248 13.42 -4.60 -12.75
N ILE A 249 12.57 -3.82 -13.43
CA ILE A 249 12.74 -2.36 -13.58
C ILE A 249 12.61 -1.65 -12.24
N ALA A 250 11.61 -2.01 -11.43
CA ALA A 250 11.42 -1.45 -10.09
C ALA A 250 12.64 -1.73 -9.17
N ASN A 251 13.17 -2.95 -9.21
CA ASN A 251 14.37 -3.34 -8.45
C ASN A 251 15.64 -2.64 -8.96
N LEU A 252 15.80 -2.51 -10.28
CA LEU A 252 16.91 -1.76 -10.89
C LEU A 252 16.91 -0.31 -10.40
N ARG A 253 15.74 0.35 -10.42
CA ARG A 253 15.59 1.72 -9.93
C ARG A 253 15.88 1.84 -8.43
N ALA A 254 15.40 0.88 -7.62
CA ALA A 254 15.70 0.83 -6.20
C ALA A 254 17.22 0.70 -5.94
N LEU A 255 17.92 -0.12 -6.72
CA LEU A 255 19.36 -0.30 -6.61
C LEU A 255 20.13 0.96 -7.01
N ILE A 256 19.71 1.66 -8.06
CA ILE A 256 20.27 2.95 -8.47
C ILE A 256 20.13 3.97 -7.34
N GLN A 257 18.94 4.09 -6.74
CA GLN A 257 18.70 4.98 -5.60
C GLN A 257 19.58 4.62 -4.39
N ASP A 258 19.76 3.34 -4.11
CA ASP A 258 20.60 2.87 -3.00
C ASP A 258 22.07 3.19 -3.19
N LEU A 259 22.61 2.94 -4.38
CA LEU A 259 23.99 3.26 -4.70
C LEU A 259 24.22 4.78 -4.66
N SER A 260 23.29 5.54 -5.23
CA SER A 260 23.34 7.02 -5.22
C SER A 260 23.34 7.59 -3.80
N ALA A 261 22.57 6.99 -2.88
CA ALA A 261 22.56 7.40 -1.47
C ALA A 261 23.80 6.95 -0.68
N GLN A 262 24.44 5.84 -1.08
CA GLN A 262 25.63 5.31 -0.42
C GLN A 262 26.92 6.04 -0.80
N ILE A 263 27.06 6.46 -2.05
CA ILE A 263 28.28 7.10 -2.58
C ILE A 263 28.73 8.31 -1.74
N PRO A 264 27.87 9.29 -1.39
CA PRO A 264 28.27 10.43 -0.56
C PRO A 264 28.82 10.03 0.83
N ARG A 265 28.27 8.97 1.42
CA ARG A 265 28.73 8.45 2.73
C ARG A 265 30.12 7.83 2.63
N LEU A 266 30.38 7.11 1.55
CA LEU A 266 31.70 6.54 1.26
C LEU A 266 32.72 7.65 1.00
N ILE A 267 32.39 8.68 0.22
CA ILE A 267 33.24 9.86 0.00
C ILE A 267 33.63 10.50 1.33
N SER A 268 32.64 10.81 2.19
CA SER A 268 32.91 11.40 3.51
C SER A 268 33.81 10.51 4.39
N THR A 269 33.66 9.19 4.28
CA THR A 269 34.50 8.23 5.01
C THR A 269 35.94 8.21 4.49
N VAL A 270 36.14 8.32 3.17
CA VAL A 270 37.47 8.47 2.55
C VAL A 270 38.14 9.76 3.04
N GLU A 271 37.42 10.88 3.03
CA GLU A 271 37.93 12.18 3.51
C GLU A 271 38.30 12.13 5.00
N LYS A 272 37.47 11.48 5.82
CA LYS A 272 37.74 11.28 7.25
C LYS A 272 39.06 10.53 7.46
N HIS A 273 39.26 9.41 6.78
CA HIS A 273 40.49 8.62 6.90
C HIS A 273 41.71 9.36 6.34
N ASP A 274 41.55 10.15 5.27
CA ASP A 274 42.61 11.01 4.74
C ASP A 274 43.05 12.05 5.77
N ARG A 275 42.09 12.72 6.42
CA ARG A 275 42.38 13.68 7.49
C ARG A 275 43.07 13.01 8.68
N THR A 276 42.56 11.88 9.16
CA THR A 276 43.19 11.12 10.27
C THR A 276 44.62 10.72 9.92
N ALA A 277 44.88 10.29 8.69
CA ALA A 277 46.23 9.96 8.23
C ALA A 277 47.15 11.19 8.27
N ARG A 278 46.71 12.34 7.72
CA ARG A 278 47.50 13.59 7.72
C ARG A 278 47.81 14.07 9.14
N GLU A 279 46.83 14.06 10.04
CA GLU A 279 47.02 14.44 11.43
C GLU A 279 47.99 13.51 12.17
N ALA A 280 47.89 12.19 11.95
CA ALA A 280 48.80 11.21 12.54
C ALA A 280 50.24 11.40 12.04
N VAL A 281 50.44 11.75 10.76
CA VAL A 281 51.76 12.10 10.20
C VAL A 281 52.34 13.33 10.90
N VAL A 282 51.53 14.39 11.11
CA VAL A 282 51.96 15.59 11.85
C VAL A 282 52.36 15.25 13.29
N ARG A 283 51.60 14.37 13.96
CA ARG A 283 51.91 13.88 15.31
C ARG A 283 53.05 12.85 15.35
N ARG A 284 53.66 12.51 14.22
CA ARG A 284 54.68 11.44 14.06
C ARG A 284 54.21 10.06 14.53
N ASP A 285 52.90 9.84 14.57
CA ASP A 285 52.27 8.56 14.90
C ASP A 285 52.16 7.71 13.63
N THR A 286 53.21 6.93 13.36
CA THR A 286 53.33 6.13 12.14
C THR A 286 52.37 4.94 12.10
N THR A 287 51.95 4.40 13.24
CA THR A 287 51.04 3.25 13.30
C THR A 287 49.63 3.69 12.94
N THR A 288 49.14 4.79 13.54
CA THR A 288 47.83 5.36 13.21
C THR A 288 47.79 5.88 11.78
N ALA A 289 48.85 6.52 11.29
CA ALA A 289 48.93 6.99 9.90
C ALA A 289 48.80 5.83 8.90
N ARG A 290 49.56 4.73 9.11
CA ARG A 290 49.49 3.55 8.23
C ARG A 290 48.14 2.85 8.31
N ALA A 291 47.55 2.74 9.50
CA ALA A 291 46.23 2.16 9.68
C ALA A 291 45.17 2.98 8.92
N ALA A 292 45.15 4.31 9.10
CA ALA A 292 44.22 5.20 8.43
C ALA A 292 44.37 5.18 6.90
N LEU A 293 45.60 5.12 6.36
CA LEU A 293 45.83 4.99 4.92
C LEU A 293 45.34 3.65 4.35
N ARG A 294 45.49 2.54 5.10
CA ARG A 294 44.94 1.24 4.69
C ARG A 294 43.41 1.25 4.66
N SER A 295 42.79 1.80 5.70
CA SER A 295 41.33 1.98 5.75
C SER A 295 40.85 2.86 4.61
N LYS A 296 41.52 4.00 4.35
CA LYS A 296 41.23 4.87 3.20
C LYS A 296 41.26 4.07 1.90
N LYS A 297 42.34 3.34 1.62
CA LYS A 297 42.50 2.56 0.38
C LYS A 297 41.39 1.52 0.20
N LEU A 298 40.97 0.85 1.26
CA LEU A 298 39.88 -0.15 1.20
C LEU A 298 38.54 0.50 0.87
N VAL A 299 38.22 1.62 1.54
CA VAL A 299 36.97 2.36 1.29
C VAL A 299 36.99 2.99 -0.11
N ASP A 300 38.14 3.48 -0.57
CA ASP A 300 38.31 4.09 -1.90
C ASP A 300 38.14 3.08 -3.04
N ALA A 301 38.66 1.86 -2.87
CA ALA A 301 38.40 0.75 -3.80
C ALA A 301 36.90 0.39 -3.84
N THR A 302 36.24 0.35 -2.68
CA THR A 302 34.79 0.11 -2.60
C THR A 302 34.00 1.23 -3.28
N LEU A 303 34.36 2.49 -3.04
CA LEU A 303 33.75 3.66 -3.66
C LEU A 303 33.88 3.60 -5.18
N SER A 304 35.07 3.32 -5.69
CA SER A 304 35.34 3.19 -7.12
C SER A 304 34.47 2.10 -7.76
N GLN A 305 34.36 0.93 -7.12
CA GLN A 305 33.48 -0.14 -7.58
C GLN A 305 32.01 0.28 -7.59
N ARG A 306 31.54 0.96 -6.54
CA ARG A 306 30.14 1.40 -6.42
C ARG A 306 29.77 2.44 -7.46
N ILE A 307 30.66 3.40 -7.76
CA ILE A 307 30.49 4.39 -8.83
C ILE A 307 30.42 3.68 -10.19
N ALA A 308 31.33 2.74 -10.46
CA ALA A 308 31.33 2.00 -11.71
C ALA A 308 30.03 1.18 -11.89
N THR A 309 29.56 0.50 -10.84
CA THR A 309 28.28 -0.21 -10.87
C THR A 309 27.11 0.74 -11.08
N LEU A 310 27.07 1.89 -10.40
CA LEU A 310 26.00 2.88 -10.60
C LEU A 310 25.92 3.30 -12.07
N HIS A 311 27.04 3.67 -12.69
CA HIS A 311 27.07 4.05 -14.10
C HIS A 311 26.58 2.95 -15.03
N GLN A 312 26.95 1.69 -14.78
CA GLN A 312 26.44 0.55 -15.57
C GLN A 312 24.91 0.41 -15.45
N LEU A 313 24.37 0.58 -14.24
CA LEU A 313 22.93 0.46 -14.01
C LEU A 313 22.17 1.65 -14.60
N GLU A 314 22.70 2.87 -14.51
CA GLU A 314 22.16 4.07 -15.15
C GLU A 314 22.12 3.92 -16.67
N GLU A 315 23.18 3.37 -17.27
CA GLU A 315 23.22 3.09 -18.71
C GLU A 315 22.14 2.07 -19.13
N VAL A 316 21.99 0.98 -18.37
CA VAL A 316 20.92 0.00 -18.60
C VAL A 316 19.55 0.63 -18.45
N PHE A 317 19.35 1.45 -17.41
CA PHE A 317 18.08 2.14 -17.17
C PHE A 317 17.75 3.10 -18.31
N ALA A 318 18.70 3.91 -18.78
CA ALA A 318 18.52 4.81 -19.92
C ALA A 318 18.16 4.06 -21.21
N ARG A 319 18.74 2.87 -21.45
CA ARG A 319 18.37 2.01 -22.59
C ARG A 319 16.93 1.49 -22.47
N ILE A 320 16.47 1.16 -21.26
CA ILE A 320 15.09 0.74 -21.01
C ILE A 320 14.11 1.90 -21.25
N GLU A 321 14.43 3.10 -20.79
CA GLU A 321 13.62 4.30 -21.03
C GLU A 321 13.51 4.61 -22.53
N ALA A 322 14.64 4.57 -23.25
CA ALA A 322 14.65 4.77 -24.69
C ALA A 322 13.80 3.72 -25.42
N ALA A 323 13.88 2.45 -25.02
CA ALA A 323 13.06 1.39 -25.59
C ALA A 323 11.56 1.62 -25.33
N ALA A 324 11.17 1.99 -24.10
CA ALA A 324 9.78 2.29 -23.77
C ALA A 324 9.25 3.48 -24.57
N SER A 325 10.05 4.55 -24.71
CA SER A 325 9.69 5.71 -25.53
C SER A 325 9.53 5.37 -27.00
N ASN A 326 10.38 4.51 -27.56
CA ASN A 326 10.29 4.09 -28.96
C ASN A 326 9.04 3.24 -29.23
N VAL A 327 8.65 2.36 -28.29
CA VAL A 327 7.39 1.60 -28.41
C VAL A 327 6.18 2.53 -28.37
N LEU A 328 6.18 3.54 -27.49
CA LEU A 328 5.12 4.54 -27.44
C LEU A 328 5.07 5.41 -28.70
N ALA A 329 6.23 5.81 -29.24
CA ALA A 329 6.31 6.56 -30.49
C ALA A 329 5.80 5.72 -31.68
N GLU A 330 6.13 4.43 -31.72
CA GLU A 330 5.66 3.50 -32.76
C GLU A 330 4.15 3.21 -32.64
N LEU A 331 3.62 3.08 -31.41
CA LEU A 331 2.17 3.00 -31.20
C LEU A 331 1.47 4.31 -31.60
N ASN A 332 1.99 5.48 -31.24
CA ASN A 332 1.43 6.76 -31.65
C ASN A 332 1.49 6.96 -33.16
N ARG A 333 2.53 6.47 -33.84
CA ARG A 333 2.63 6.47 -35.31
C ARG A 333 1.58 5.56 -35.94
N LYS A 334 1.31 4.39 -35.34
CA LYS A 334 0.29 3.44 -35.82
C LYS A 334 -1.15 3.85 -35.51
N VAL A 335 -1.37 4.58 -34.41
CA VAL A 335 -2.70 5.05 -34.00
C VAL A 335 -3.00 6.45 -34.57
N GLY A 336 -1.99 7.28 -34.82
CA GLY A 336 -2.11 8.64 -35.35
C GLY A 336 -1.86 8.79 -36.85
N GLY A 337 -1.58 7.72 -37.59
CA GLY A 337 -1.24 7.78 -39.02
C GLY A 337 -2.42 7.52 -39.95
N VAL A 338 -3.17 8.56 -40.33
CA VAL A 338 -4.04 8.52 -41.52
C VAL A 338 -3.20 8.40 -42.81
N GLU A 339 -1.90 8.69 -42.75
CA GLU A 339 -0.96 8.50 -43.89
C GLU A 339 -0.71 7.02 -44.23
N GLY A 340 -1.04 6.06 -43.36
CA GLY A 340 -0.93 4.64 -43.67
C GLY A 340 -2.13 4.06 -44.45
N ALA A 341 -3.27 4.76 -44.47
CA ALA A 341 -4.46 4.30 -45.18
C ALA A 341 -4.42 4.66 -46.68
N GLU A 342 -3.68 5.71 -47.05
CA GLU A 342 -3.54 6.16 -48.44
C GLU A 342 -2.60 5.23 -49.24
N ASP A 343 -1.46 4.85 -48.65
CA ASP A 343 -0.52 3.86 -49.22
C ASP A 343 -1.15 2.47 -49.41
N VAL A 344 -2.05 2.07 -48.49
CA VAL A 344 -2.75 0.78 -48.58
C VAL A 344 -3.90 0.85 -49.59
N ALA A 345 -4.57 1.99 -49.73
CA ALA A 345 -5.60 2.21 -50.75
C ALA A 345 -5.01 2.31 -52.17
N GLU A 346 -3.83 2.91 -52.33
CA GLU A 346 -3.13 3.01 -53.61
C GLU A 346 -2.63 1.62 -54.07
N LYS A 347 -2.06 0.81 -53.15
CA LYS A 347 -1.70 -0.58 -53.44
C LYS A 347 -2.89 -1.49 -53.73
N LEU A 348 -4.06 -1.25 -53.12
CA LEU A 348 -5.28 -1.98 -53.46
C LEU A 348 -5.85 -1.56 -54.83
N ARG A 349 -5.67 -0.30 -55.24
CA ARG A 349 -6.08 0.18 -56.56
C ARG A 349 -5.22 -0.41 -57.69
N GLU A 350 -3.90 -0.45 -57.51
CA GLU A 350 -2.99 -1.07 -58.49
C GLU A 350 -3.24 -2.58 -58.65
N GLN A 351 -3.58 -3.29 -57.57
CA GLN A 351 -3.89 -4.73 -57.63
C GLN A 351 -5.28 -5.05 -58.21
N MET A 352 -6.21 -4.10 -58.20
CA MET A 352 -7.52 -4.26 -58.86
C MET A 352 -7.49 -3.91 -60.35
N GLU A 353 -6.53 -3.10 -60.81
CA GLU A 353 -6.34 -2.79 -62.24
C GLU A 353 -5.63 -3.92 -63.01
N THR A 354 -4.88 -4.80 -62.32
CA THR A 354 -4.19 -5.96 -62.94
C THR A 354 -4.97 -7.28 -62.88
N GLY A 355 -6.11 -7.33 -62.18
CA GLY A 355 -6.92 -8.56 -61.99
C GLY A 355 -8.21 -8.63 -62.83
N GLY A 356 -8.39 -7.71 -63.79
CA GLY A 356 -9.66 -7.48 -64.50
C GLY A 356 -9.81 -8.18 -65.86
N GLU A 357 -8.97 -9.14 -66.22
CA GLU A 357 -9.16 -9.98 -67.40
C GLU A 357 -9.20 -11.44 -66.95
N GLU A 358 -10.23 -12.16 -67.40
CA GLU A 358 -10.59 -13.56 -67.07
C GLU A 358 -11.55 -13.76 -65.90
N ARG A 359 -12.86 -13.72 -66.21
CA ARG A 359 -13.84 -14.77 -65.85
C ARG A 359 -15.19 -14.50 -66.51
N GLU A 360 -15.39 -15.14 -67.66
CA GLU A 360 -16.68 -15.33 -68.30
C GLU A 360 -17.30 -16.67 -67.87
N SER A 361 -18.52 -16.57 -67.34
CA SER A 361 -19.67 -17.49 -67.46
C SER A 361 -19.58 -18.93 -66.92
N GLY A 362 -20.59 -19.30 -66.10
CA GLY A 362 -20.80 -20.70 -65.69
C GLY A 362 -21.85 -20.93 -64.60
N GLU A 363 -23.06 -20.39 -64.78
CA GLU A 363 -24.31 -20.68 -64.06
C GLU A 363 -24.57 -22.16 -63.64
N ARG A 364 -25.02 -22.41 -62.39
CA ARG A 364 -26.37 -22.93 -61.99
C ARG A 364 -26.44 -23.67 -60.63
N LYS A 365 -27.20 -23.04 -59.72
CA LYS A 365 -28.30 -23.51 -58.83
C LYS A 365 -28.35 -24.94 -58.23
N GLU A 366 -28.46 -24.91 -56.89
CA GLU A 366 -29.45 -25.55 -55.97
C GLU A 366 -29.66 -27.09 -55.96
N GLY A 367 -29.60 -27.65 -54.75
CA GLY A 367 -30.03 -29.03 -54.46
C GLY A 367 -29.90 -29.40 -52.99
N GLU A 368 -31.05 -29.52 -52.34
CA GLU A 368 -31.33 -29.66 -50.91
C GLU A 368 -31.13 -31.11 -50.36
N ALA A 369 -31.05 -31.20 -49.03
CA ALA A 369 -31.65 -32.22 -48.17
C ALA A 369 -30.91 -33.52 -47.76
N ARG A 370 -30.89 -33.67 -46.42
CA ARG A 370 -31.33 -34.81 -45.57
C ARG A 370 -30.31 -35.71 -44.87
N SER A 371 -30.63 -35.80 -43.57
CA SER A 371 -30.23 -36.72 -42.50
C SER A 371 -30.25 -38.21 -42.84
N GLY A 372 -29.40 -38.96 -42.15
CA GLY A 372 -29.54 -40.39 -41.91
C GLY A 372 -28.58 -40.84 -40.81
N GLU A 373 -29.16 -41.38 -39.74
CA GLU A 373 -28.52 -42.01 -38.58
C GLU A 373 -27.73 -43.28 -38.99
N ASP A 374 -26.69 -43.65 -38.24
CA ASP A 374 -26.46 -45.07 -37.92
C ASP A 374 -25.63 -45.24 -36.63
N GLU A 375 -26.12 -46.09 -35.75
CA GLU A 375 -25.47 -46.55 -34.53
C GLU A 375 -24.66 -47.82 -34.84
N GLY A 376 -23.44 -47.94 -34.31
CA GLY A 376 -22.65 -49.16 -34.41
C GLY A 376 -21.67 -49.33 -33.26
N LYS A 377 -22.09 -49.98 -32.18
CA LYS A 377 -21.21 -50.59 -31.16
C LYS A 377 -20.54 -51.85 -31.73
N VAL A 378 -19.30 -52.13 -31.29
CA VAL A 378 -18.69 -53.42 -30.89
C VAL A 378 -17.20 -53.09 -30.62
N GLY A 379 -16.69 -53.20 -29.38
CA GLY A 379 -16.04 -54.40 -28.79
C GLY A 379 -14.59 -54.50 -29.30
N GLY A 380 -13.50 -54.55 -28.54
CA GLY A 380 -13.16 -55.08 -27.22
C GLY A 380 -11.76 -55.73 -27.33
N VAL A 381 -11.08 -56.01 -26.20
CA VAL A 381 -9.72 -56.61 -26.03
C VAL A 381 -8.60 -55.54 -26.03
N GLY A 382 -7.83 -55.29 -24.95
CA GLY A 382 -7.14 -56.16 -23.97
C GLY A 382 -5.64 -56.11 -24.32
N GLU A 383 -4.71 -55.56 -23.52
CA GLU A 383 -4.04 -56.19 -22.36
C GLU A 383 -2.94 -55.25 -21.78
N GLU A 384 -2.35 -55.69 -20.65
CA GLU A 384 -1.19 -55.16 -19.89
C GLU A 384 -1.51 -54.06 -18.85
N GLY A 385 -1.44 -54.26 -17.52
CA GLY A 385 -0.60 -55.14 -16.69
C GLY A 385 0.35 -54.25 -15.86
N ALA A 386 -0.09 -53.65 -14.75
CA ALA A 386 -0.05 -54.15 -13.37
C ALA A 386 1.36 -54.33 -12.74
N GLY A 387 1.57 -53.66 -11.60
CA GLY A 387 2.63 -53.92 -10.61
C GLY A 387 3.36 -52.64 -10.18
N GLY A 388 3.46 -52.24 -8.92
CA GLY A 388 3.13 -52.87 -7.65
C GLY A 388 3.37 -51.88 -6.51
N GLN A 389 2.77 -52.19 -5.38
CA GLN A 389 2.55 -51.34 -4.22
C GLN A 389 3.45 -51.79 -3.06
N ARG A 390 3.72 -50.87 -2.12
CA ARG A 390 3.95 -51.04 -0.66
C ARG A 390 5.32 -50.67 -0.10
N GLY A 391 5.25 -49.93 1.01
CA GLY A 391 6.30 -49.81 2.02
C GLY A 391 5.92 -48.81 3.11
N ARG A 392 5.20 -49.27 4.15
CA ARG A 392 5.09 -48.59 5.45
C ARG A 392 6.41 -48.76 6.21
N GLY A 393 6.78 -47.77 7.02
CA GLY A 393 7.83 -47.90 8.05
C GLY A 393 7.78 -46.73 9.01
N GLU A 394 7.34 -46.99 10.25
CA GLU A 394 7.50 -46.14 11.43
C GLU A 394 8.96 -46.16 11.90
N GLY A 395 9.39 -45.10 12.60
CA GLY A 395 10.70 -45.03 13.26
C GLY A 395 10.89 -43.73 14.04
N GLU A 396 10.53 -43.74 15.32
CA GLU A 396 11.06 -42.84 16.35
C GLU A 396 12.59 -43.02 16.50
N ILE A 397 13.28 -41.94 16.93
CA ILE A 397 14.36 -41.85 17.93
C ILE A 397 15.27 -40.66 17.58
N ALA A 398 15.26 -39.64 18.45
CA ALA A 398 16.36 -38.75 18.88
C ALA A 398 15.74 -37.48 19.49
N SER A 399 16.11 -36.93 20.64
CA SER A 399 17.14 -37.24 21.62
C SER A 399 16.87 -36.38 22.87
N ARG A 400 17.12 -36.96 24.05
CA ARG A 400 17.16 -36.30 25.37
C ARG A 400 18.60 -36.41 25.86
N VAL A 401 19.26 -35.27 26.11
CA VAL A 401 20.43 -35.07 26.99
C VAL A 401 20.30 -33.62 27.48
N GLU A 402 19.84 -33.42 28.73
CA GLU A 402 20.62 -32.92 29.88
C GLU A 402 21.11 -31.46 29.69
N GLY A 403 20.94 -30.52 30.60
CA GLY A 403 20.69 -30.59 32.03
C GLY A 403 21.49 -29.46 32.69
N GLU A 404 20.82 -28.69 33.55
CA GLU A 404 21.38 -28.02 34.74
C GLU A 404 22.48 -26.97 34.56
N ASP A 405 22.13 -25.69 34.77
CA ASP A 405 22.79 -24.89 35.80
C ASP A 405 21.92 -23.68 36.18
N GLU A 406 22.19 -23.09 37.35
CA GLU A 406 21.52 -21.92 37.97
C GLU A 406 20.40 -22.19 38.98
N ARG A 407 20.76 -22.88 40.06
CA ARG A 407 20.44 -22.40 41.41
C ARG A 407 21.61 -22.69 42.36
N GLU A 408 22.34 -21.65 42.77
CA GLU A 408 22.72 -21.40 44.16
C GLU A 408 23.58 -20.14 44.32
N GLY A 409 23.40 -19.46 45.46
CA GLY A 409 24.30 -18.44 45.99
C GLY A 409 23.84 -17.00 45.68
N GLY A 410 23.31 -16.22 46.62
CA GLY A 410 23.67 -16.17 48.03
C GLY A 410 24.20 -14.77 48.32
N ALA A 411 23.46 -14.02 49.11
CA ALA A 411 23.82 -12.71 49.63
C ALA A 411 25.18 -12.73 50.34
N CYS A 412 25.97 -11.66 50.17
CA CYS A 412 26.88 -11.08 51.18
C CYS A 412 27.56 -9.81 50.61
N TYR A 413 27.04 -8.63 50.95
CA TYR A 413 27.67 -7.53 51.72
C TYR A 413 26.97 -6.21 51.49
#